data_AF-A0A2N9MB42-F1
#
_entry.id   AF-A0A2N9MB42-F1
#
_cell.length_a   1.000
_cell.length_b   1.000
_cell.length_c   1.000
_cell.angle_alpha   90.00
_cell.angle_beta   90.00
_cell.angle_gamma   90.00
#
_symmetry.space_group_name_H-M   'P 1'
#
loop_
_entity.id
_entity.type
_entity.pdbx_description
1 polymer ?
#
loop_
_entity_poly.entity_id
_entity_poly.type
_entity_poly.pdbx_seq_one_letter_code
_entity_poly.pdbx_strand_id
1 'polypeptide(L)'
;MVDTAAARSALECGSEAAAAAALANGMRYVVIIEKGASSFGAYVPDLPGCAAVGETREEALRLIRKAVDLHVSSMREHGDPLPEPTSSTEYVQV
;
A
#
# COMPACT_ATOMS: atom_id res chain seq x y z
N MET A 1 -38.11 34.38 20.90
CA MET A 1 -36.91 34.65 20.08
C MET A 1 -35.89 33.59 20.46
N VAL A 2 -35.98 32.43 19.81
CA VAL A 2 -35.06 31.95 18.77
C VAL A 2 -33.62 31.81 19.25
N ASP A 3 -33.24 30.53 19.42
CA ASP A 3 -31.96 29.91 19.14
C ASP A 3 -30.68 30.74 19.15
N THR A 4 -29.76 30.34 20.02
CA THR A 4 -28.43 29.86 19.58
C THR A 4 -27.98 28.80 20.60
N ALA A 5 -28.49 27.58 20.48
CA ALA A 5 -27.90 26.51 19.68
C ALA A 5 -26.48 26.11 20.13
N ALA A 6 -26.39 24.84 20.53
CA ALA A 6 -25.20 23.99 20.40
C ALA A 6 -24.07 24.06 21.46
N ALA A 7 -24.40 24.13 22.76
CA ALA A 7 -23.45 23.74 23.81
C ALA A 7 -23.85 22.45 24.55
N ARG A 8 -24.61 21.58 23.89
CA ARG A 8 -24.80 20.18 24.30
C ARG A 8 -24.31 19.28 23.17
N SER A 9 -23.31 18.47 23.52
CA SER A 9 -23.06 17.17 22.90
C SER A 9 -22.45 17.16 21.49
N ALA A 10 -21.14 17.39 21.42
CA ALA A 10 -20.27 16.77 20.42
C ALA A 10 -18.83 16.61 20.94
N LEU A 11 -18.66 16.30 22.24
CA LEU A 11 -17.37 15.90 22.82
C LEU A 11 -17.02 14.44 22.51
N GLU A 12 -17.70 13.81 21.55
CA GLU A 12 -17.36 12.48 21.04
C GLU A 12 -17.23 12.54 19.51
N CYS A 13 -16.17 13.17 19.05
CA CYS A 13 -15.60 12.84 17.75
C CYS A 13 -14.11 12.65 17.98
N GLY A 14 -13.77 11.41 18.29
CA GLY A 14 -12.47 10.99 18.79
C GLY A 14 -11.32 11.37 17.88
N SER A 15 -10.22 11.68 18.53
CA SER A 15 -8.87 11.93 18.02
C SER A 15 -8.24 10.78 17.19
N GLU A 16 -9.02 9.81 16.70
CA GLU A 16 -8.54 8.66 15.93
C GLU A 16 -8.36 8.95 14.43
N ALA A 17 -9.08 9.92 13.86
CA ALA A 17 -8.94 10.26 12.44
C ALA A 17 -7.61 10.97 12.11
N ALA A 18 -7.10 11.80 13.03
CA ALA A 18 -5.85 12.54 12.82
C ALA A 18 -4.60 11.67 13.02
N ALA A 19 -4.63 10.71 13.94
CA ALA A 19 -3.55 9.73 14.10
C ALA A 19 -3.53 8.71 12.94
N ALA A 20 -4.71 8.29 12.44
CA ALA A 20 -4.81 7.45 11.24
C ALA A 20 -4.34 8.17 9.97
N ALA A 21 -4.65 9.46 9.82
CA ALA A 21 -4.25 10.27 8.66
C ALA A 21 -2.76 10.69 8.70
N ALA A 22 -2.16 10.87 9.88
CA ALA A 22 -0.73 11.19 10.01
C ALA A 22 0.17 9.94 9.85
N LEU A 23 -0.35 8.74 10.10
CA LEU A 23 0.23 7.47 9.65
C LEU A 23 -0.13 7.14 8.17
N ALA A 24 -1.05 7.91 7.56
CA ALA A 24 -1.53 7.71 6.19
C ALA A 24 -0.64 8.32 5.10
N ASN A 25 0.67 8.38 5.33
CA ASN A 25 1.65 8.34 4.24
C ASN A 25 2.57 7.12 4.41
N GLY A 26 1.99 5.98 4.80
CA GLY A 26 2.65 4.69 4.63
C GLY A 26 3.11 4.54 3.18
N MET A 27 4.41 4.29 2.98
CA MET A 27 5.00 4.11 1.65
C MET A 27 4.22 3.03 0.90
N ARG A 28 3.64 3.42 -0.25
CA ARG A 28 2.91 2.50 -1.13
C ARG A 28 3.75 2.25 -2.37
N TYR A 29 4.05 1.00 -2.63
CA TYR A 29 4.72 0.59 -3.85
C TYR A 29 3.69 0.12 -4.90
N VAL A 30 3.96 0.45 -6.16
CA VAL A 30 3.17 -0.08 -7.29
C VAL A 30 3.52 -1.55 -7.49
N VAL A 31 2.49 -2.38 -7.61
CA VAL A 31 2.64 -3.79 -8.00
C VAL A 31 2.11 -3.93 -9.42
N ILE A 32 2.97 -4.39 -10.33
CA ILE A 32 2.58 -4.78 -11.67
C ILE A 32 2.20 -6.26 -11.64
N ILE A 33 1.05 -6.60 -12.22
CA ILE A 33 0.58 -7.98 -12.35
C ILE A 33 0.42 -8.32 -13.82
N GLU A 34 1.10 -9.36 -14.26
CA GLU A 34 1.10 -9.83 -15.64
C GLU A 34 0.48 -11.22 -15.72
N LYS A 35 -0.37 -11.43 -16.72
CA LYS A 35 -0.94 -12.75 -17.01
C LYS A 35 -0.04 -13.50 -17.97
N GLY A 36 0.51 -14.63 -17.52
CA GLY A 36 1.22 -15.59 -18.35
C GLY A 36 0.29 -16.63 -18.98
N ALA A 37 0.88 -17.66 -19.61
CA ALA A 37 0.12 -18.72 -20.28
C ALA A 37 -0.73 -19.56 -19.31
N SER A 38 -0.18 -19.88 -18.13
CA SER A 38 -0.83 -20.72 -17.12
C SER A 38 -0.74 -20.16 -15.70
N SER A 39 -0.22 -18.95 -15.53
CA SER A 39 0.06 -18.34 -14.21
C SER A 39 0.01 -16.82 -14.28
N PHE A 40 0.12 -16.18 -13.12
CA PHE A 40 0.24 -14.74 -12.96
C PHE A 40 1.59 -14.40 -12.32
N GLY A 41 2.34 -13.52 -12.95
CA GLY A 41 3.52 -12.89 -12.36
C GLY A 41 3.15 -11.59 -11.68
N ALA A 42 3.80 -11.26 -10.57
CA ALA A 42 3.68 -9.99 -9.89
C ALA A 42 5.07 -9.48 -9.47
N TYR A 43 5.35 -8.19 -9.67
CA TYR A 43 6.62 -7.59 -9.27
C TYR A 43 6.44 -6.12 -8.89
N VAL A 44 7.42 -5.59 -8.15
CA VAL A 44 7.45 -4.19 -7.70
C VAL A 44 8.62 -3.47 -8.38
N PRO A 45 8.37 -2.50 -9.28
CA PRO A 45 9.45 -1.82 -10.00
C PRO A 45 10.42 -1.06 -9.08
N ASP A 46 9.89 -0.45 -8.01
CA ASP A 46 10.67 0.32 -7.02
C ASP A 46 11.43 -0.57 -6.01
N LEU A 47 11.16 -1.88 -5.97
CA LEU A 47 11.87 -2.85 -5.11
C LEU A 47 12.47 -3.97 -5.98
N PRO A 48 13.62 -3.73 -6.62
CA PRO A 48 14.29 -4.75 -7.43
C PRO A 48 14.54 -6.03 -6.64
N GLY A 49 14.16 -7.17 -7.22
CA GLY A 49 14.25 -8.48 -6.56
C GLY A 49 12.98 -8.91 -5.81
N CYS A 50 11.99 -8.03 -5.64
CA CYS A 50 10.66 -8.41 -5.17
C CYS A 50 9.77 -8.84 -6.33
N ALA A 51 9.63 -10.16 -6.52
CA ALA A 51 8.71 -10.77 -7.47
C ALA A 51 8.06 -12.02 -6.89
N ALA A 52 6.89 -12.38 -7.42
CA ALA A 52 6.16 -13.59 -7.06
C ALA A 52 5.37 -14.14 -8.26
N VAL A 53 5.09 -15.43 -8.24
CA VAL A 53 4.26 -16.12 -9.24
C VAL A 53 3.18 -16.90 -8.51
N GLY A 54 1.94 -16.82 -8.99
CA GLY A 54 0.80 -17.60 -8.50
C GLY A 54 -0.02 -18.19 -9.65
N GLU A 55 -0.82 -19.20 -9.37
CA GLU A 55 -1.73 -19.81 -10.36
C GLU A 55 -2.90 -18.87 -10.69
N THR A 56 -3.28 -18.05 -9.72
CA THR A 56 -4.34 -17.03 -9.84
C THR A 56 -3.80 -15.63 -9.61
N ARG A 57 -4.53 -14.63 -10.11
CA ARG A 57 -4.22 -13.21 -9.88
C ARG A 57 -4.17 -12.90 -8.38
N GLU A 58 -5.13 -13.42 -7.63
CA GLU A 58 -5.27 -13.23 -6.19
C GLU A 58 -4.11 -13.88 -5.43
N GLU A 59 -3.68 -15.06 -5.87
CA GLU A 59 -2.52 -15.73 -5.29
C GLU A 59 -1.24 -14.95 -5.54
N ALA A 60 -0.98 -14.53 -6.78
CA ALA A 60 0.21 -13.73 -7.12
C ALA A 60 0.25 -12.44 -6.27
N LEU A 61 -0.90 -11.76 -6.13
CA LEU A 61 -1.03 -10.58 -5.28
C LEU A 61 -0.81 -10.87 -3.79
N ARG A 62 -1.28 -12.01 -3.28
CA ARG A 62 -1.03 -12.42 -1.89
C ARG A 62 0.45 -12.71 -1.65
N LEU A 63 1.10 -13.37 -2.60
CA LEU A 63 2.51 -13.76 -2.50
C LEU A 63 3.44 -12.55 -2.60
N ILE A 64 3.20 -11.62 -3.53
CA ILE A 64 4.03 -10.41 -3.66
C ILE A 64 3.93 -9.50 -2.43
N ARG A 65 2.75 -9.40 -1.80
CA ARG A 65 2.60 -8.68 -0.52
C ARG A 65 3.52 -9.25 0.57
N LYS A 66 3.52 -10.58 0.72
CA LYS A 66 4.43 -11.26 1.66
C LYS A 66 5.90 -11.03 1.30
N ALA A 67 6.25 -11.08 0.01
CA ALA A 67 7.62 -10.83 -0.43
C ALA A 67 8.10 -9.41 -0.08
N VAL A 68 7.24 -8.40 -0.31
CA VAL A 68 7.51 -7.00 0.06
C VAL A 68 7.66 -6.86 1.57
N ASP A 69 6.75 -7.42 2.36
CA ASP A 69 6.81 -7.35 3.82
C ASP A 69 8.12 -7.94 4.36
N LEU A 70 8.53 -9.11 3.83
CA LEU A 70 9.77 -9.78 4.20
C LEU A 70 11.00 -8.95 3.79
N HIS A 71 11.02 -8.41 2.57
CA HIS A 71 12.14 -7.63 2.07
C HIS A 71 12.31 -6.32 2.84
N VAL A 72 11.23 -5.58 3.07
CA VAL A 72 11.23 -4.34 3.86
C VAL A 72 11.67 -4.61 5.30
N SER A 73 11.20 -5.70 5.91
CA SER A 73 11.62 -6.09 7.27
C SER A 73 13.11 -6.40 7.31
N SER A 74 13.61 -7.16 6.33
CA SER A 74 15.03 -7.48 6.22
C SER A 74 15.90 -6.24 6.04
N MET A 75 15.51 -5.30 5.17
CA MET A 75 16.25 -4.03 5.00
C MET A 75 16.32 -3.23 6.29
N ARG A 76 15.21 -3.15 7.04
CA ARG A 76 15.18 -2.47 8.34
C ARG A 76 16.09 -3.14 9.36
N GLU A 77 16.16 -4.47 9.39
CA GLU A 77 17.05 -5.23 10.27
C GLU A 77 18.54 -4.99 9.96
N HIS A 78 18.88 -4.80 8.68
CA HIS A 78 20.24 -4.53 8.23
C HIS A 78 20.62 -3.04 8.23
N GLY A 79 19.65 -2.16 8.52
CA GLY A 79 19.85 -0.70 8.49
C GLY A 79 19.92 -0.11 7.07
N ASP A 80 19.45 -0.85 6.07
CA ASP A 80 19.42 -0.39 4.69
C ASP A 80 18.27 0.62 4.49
N PRO A 81 18.50 1.72 3.76
CA PRO A 81 17.45 2.69 3.47
C PRO A 81 16.40 2.09 2.53
N LEU A 82 15.13 2.21 2.88
CA LEU A 82 14.03 1.84 1.98
C LEU A 82 13.99 2.81 0.79
N PRO A 83 13.89 2.31 -0.45
CA PRO A 83 13.77 3.19 -1.61
C PRO A 83 12.45 3.95 -1.57
N GLU A 84 12.48 5.21 -2.01
CA GLU A 84 11.25 5.99 -2.14
C GLU A 84 10.41 5.45 -3.29
N PRO A 85 9.08 5.28 -3.11
CA PRO A 85 8.21 4.87 -4.21
C PRO A 85 8.15 5.95 -5.29
N THR A 86 8.62 5.64 -6.50
CA THR A 86 8.64 6.57 -7.64
C THR A 86 7.71 6.13 -8.77
N SER A 87 7.22 4.90 -8.72
CA SER A 87 6.42 4.32 -9.79
C SER A 87 4.99 4.86 -9.79
N SER A 88 4.47 5.14 -10.98
CA SER A 88 3.05 5.44 -11.24
C SER A 88 2.49 4.53 -12.35
N THR A 89 1.17 4.44 -12.43
CA THR A 89 0.47 3.65 -13.46
C THR A 89 -0.39 4.57 -14.32
N GLU A 90 -0.27 4.46 -15.64
CA GLU A 90 -1.10 5.21 -16.61
C GLU A 90 -1.68 4.25 -17.65
N TYR A 91 -2.89 4.55 -18.12
CA TYR A 91 -3.54 3.82 -19.21
C TYR A 91 -3.60 4.70 -20.46
N VAL A 92 -3.18 4.16 -21.60
CA VAL A 92 -3.29 4.82 -22.91
C VAL A 92 -4.21 4.00 -23.80
N GLN A 93 -5.24 4.63 -24.37
CA GLN A 93 -6.15 4.01 -25.34
C GLN A 93 -5.57 4.14 -26.75
N VAL A 94 -5.59 3.05 -27.52
CA VAL A 94 -5.15 2.99 -28.92
C VAL A 94 -6.33 2.75 -29.86
#